data_AF-A0A357KSS0-F1
#
_entry.id   AF-A0A357KSS0-F1
#
_cell.length_a   1.000
_cell.length_b   1.000
_cell.length_c   1.000
_cell.angle_alpha   90.00
_cell.angle_beta   90.00
_cell.angle_gamma   90.00
#
_symmetry.space_group_name_H-M   'P 1'
#
loop_
_entity.id
_entity.type
_entity.pdbx_description
1 polymer ?
#
loop_
_entity_poly.entity_id
_entity_poly.type
_entity_poly.pdbx_seq_one_letter_code
_entity_poly.pdbx_strand_id
1 'polypeptide(L)' 'MLYPPPYSPELNPAERLWAYLRSHYLSNRIFDDHAHLLDAGAQAWRQLTEERLRAVCACDDIVPEEEQ' A
#
# COMPACT_ATOMS: atom_id res chain seq x y z
N MET A 1 9.64 -2.20 16.55
CA MET A 1 9.45 -1.00 15.71
C MET A 1 10.51 -1.06 14.63
N LEU A 2 10.13 -1.18 13.37
CA LEU A 2 11.05 -1.30 12.24
C LEU A 2 11.20 0.11 11.65
N TYR A 3 12.41 0.67 11.68
CA TYR A 3 12.71 1.98 11.10
C TYR A 3 13.17 1.75 9.66
N PRO A 4 12.39 2.20 8.64
CA PRO A 4 12.89 2.17 7.28
C PRO A 4 14.03 3.17 7.12
N PRO A 5 14.96 2.94 6.18
CA PRO A 5 15.95 3.94 5.84
C PRO A 5 15.23 5.22 5.38
N PRO A 6 15.79 6.40 5.71
CA PRO A 6 15.18 7.66 5.35
C PRO A 6 15.05 7.76 3.82
N TYR A 7 13.91 8.25 3.35
CA TYR A 7 13.58 8.47 1.94
C TYR A 7 13.37 7.22 1.05
N SER A 8 13.14 6.04 1.64
CA SER A 8 12.77 4.82 0.88
C SER A 8 11.31 4.38 1.15
N PRO A 9 10.30 5.12 0.66
CA PRO A 9 8.89 4.75 0.79
C PRO A 9 8.58 3.41 0.10
N GLU A 10 9.35 3.02 -0.92
CA GLU A 10 9.25 1.71 -1.59
C GLU A 10 9.60 0.51 -0.70
N LEU A 11 10.31 0.73 0.42
CA LEU A 11 10.65 -0.31 1.39
C LEU A 11 9.60 -0.41 2.52
N ASN A 12 8.64 0.51 2.57
CA ASN A 12 7.57 0.48 3.56
C ASN A 12 6.31 -0.21 3.01
N PRO A 13 5.97 -1.43 3.48
CA PRO A 13 4.79 -2.15 2.99
C PRO A 13 3.48 -1.38 3.21
N ALA A 14 3.40 -0.54 4.25
CA ALA A 14 2.23 0.28 4.50
C ALA A 14 2.04 1.38 3.44
N GLU A 15 3.13 2.01 2.98
CA GLU A 15 3.05 3.03 1.92
C GLU A 15 2.76 2.40 0.55
N ARG A 16 3.33 1.23 0.26
CA ARG A 16 3.00 0.45 -0.94
C ARG A 16 1.52 0.08 -0.98
N LEU A 17 0.99 -0.38 0.16
CA LEU A 17 -0.41 -0.71 0.30
C LEU A 17 -1.32 0.50 0.13
N TRP A 18 -0.95 1.64 0.73
CA TRP A 18 -1.67 2.89 0.56
C TRP A 18 -1.66 3.37 -0.90
N ALA A 19 -0.52 3.33 -1.57
CA ALA A 19 -0.40 3.68 -2.99
C ALA A 19 -1.30 2.80 -3.87
N TYR A 20 -1.33 1.50 -3.61
CA TYR A 20 -2.21 0.55 -4.29
C TYR A 20 -3.69 0.89 -4.08
N LEU A 21 -4.11 1.09 -2.83
CA LEU A 21 -5.50 1.44 -2.49
C LEU A 21 -5.92 2.75 -3.15
N ARG A 22 -5.04 3.76 -3.11
CA ARG A 22 -5.28 5.06 -3.71
C ARG A 22 -5.46 4.97 -5.22
N SER A 23 -4.59 4.24 -5.92
CA SER A 23 -4.63 4.11 -7.38
C SER A 23 -5.83 3.28 -7.87
N HIS A 24 -6.13 2.16 -7.20
CA HIS A 24 -7.11 1.19 -7.68
C HIS A 24 -8.54 1.43 -7.20
N TYR A 25 -8.74 2.00 -6.01
CA TYR A 25 -10.07 2.11 -5.41
C TYR A 25 -10.51 3.55 -5.15
N LEU A 26 -9.57 4.46 -4.85
CA LEU A 26 -9.90 5.84 -4.47
C LEU A 26 -9.59 6.86 -5.59
N SER A 27 -8.98 6.43 -6.69
CA SER A 27 -8.65 7.29 -7.82
C SER A 27 -9.91 7.69 -8.60
N ASN A 28 -9.92 8.92 -9.13
CA ASN A 28 -11.01 9.50 -9.93
C ASN A 28 -12.39 9.48 -9.25
N ARG A 29 -12.44 9.56 -7.91
CA ARG A 29 -13.69 9.71 -7.14
C ARG A 29 -13.78 11.09 -6.51
N ILE A 30 -15.00 11.63 -6.46
CA ILE A 30 -15.34 12.83 -5.70
C ILE A 30 -15.97 12.35 -4.39
N PHE A 31 -15.48 12.86 -3.27
CA PHE A 31 -15.99 12.54 -1.94
C PHE A 31 -16.72 13.78 -1.41
N ASP A 32 -18.00 13.63 -1.08
CA ASP A 32 -18.85 14.72 -0.57
C ASP A 32 -18.42 15.19 0.82
N ASP A 33 -18.07 14.25 1.70
CA ASP A 33 -17.73 14.51 3.10
C ASP A 33 -16.62 13.58 3.58
N HIS A 34 -15.99 13.93 4.71
CA HIS A 34 -14.95 13.10 5.32
C HIS A 34 -15.43 11.68 5.62
N ALA A 35 -16.69 11.52 6.07
CA ALA A 35 -17.28 10.21 6.32
C ALA A 35 -17.36 9.36 5.03
N HIS A 36 -17.66 9.97 3.88
CA HIS A 36 -17.71 9.29 2.60
C HIS A 36 -16.32 8.80 2.17
N LEU A 37 -15.27 9.59 2.41
CA LEU A 37 -13.88 9.15 2.19
C LEU A 37 -13.50 7.94 3.06
N LEU A 38 -13.86 7.98 4.36
CA LEU A 38 -13.56 6.89 5.29
C LEU A 38 -14.29 5.61 4.91
N ASP A 39 -15.57 5.70 4.56
CA ASP A 39 -16.34 4.53 4.13
C ASP A 39 -15.78 3.94 2.82
N ALA A 40 -15.43 4.78 1.84
CA ALA A 40 -14.78 4.33 0.62
C ALA A 40 -13.44 3.63 0.89
N GLY A 41 -12.64 4.15 1.84
CA GLY A 41 -11.42 3.49 2.31
C GLY A 41 -11.69 2.13 2.96
N ALA A 42 -12.71 2.03 3.82
CA ALA A 42 -13.12 0.78 4.46
C ALA A 42 -13.67 -0.25 3.45
N GLN A 43 -14.40 0.21 2.42
CA GLN A 43 -14.83 -0.64 1.31
C GLN A 43 -13.64 -1.15 0.49
N ALA A 44 -12.68 -0.29 0.16
CA ALA A 44 -11.46 -0.67 -0.55
C ALA A 44 -10.67 -1.72 0.23
N TRP A 45 -10.55 -1.55 1.55
CA TRP A 45 -9.90 -2.51 2.43
C TRP A 45 -10.60 -3.88 2.41
N ARG A 46 -11.93 -3.90 2.47
CA ARG A 46 -12.73 -5.14 2.41
C ARG A 46 -12.63 -5.88 1.08
N GLN A 47 -12.28 -5.19 -0.01
CA GLN A 47 -12.05 -5.81 -1.33
C GLN A 47 -10.64 -6.39 -1.47
N LEU A 48 -9.74 -6.12 -0.52
CA LEU A 48 -8.38 -6.64 -0.56
C LEU A 48 -8.35 -8.12 -0.16
N THR A 49 -7.79 -8.97 -1.02
CA THR A 49 -7.57 -10.38 -0.73
C THR A 49 -6.20 -10.61 -0.10
N GLU A 50 -6.03 -11.71 0.63
CA GLU A 50 -4.74 -12.08 1.24
C GLU A 50 -3.63 -12.21 0.18
N GLU A 51 -3.95 -12.80 -0.98
CA GLU A 51 -3.02 -12.92 -2.11
C GLU A 51 -2.56 -11.54 -2.62
N ARG A 52 -3.50 -10.59 -2.75
CA ARG A 52 -3.17 -9.23 -3.18
C ARG A 52 -2.34 -8.49 -2.15
N LEU A 53 -2.65 -8.65 -0.86
CA LEU A 53 -1.88 -8.06 0.23
C LEU A 53 -0.43 -8.55 0.18
N ARG A 54 -0.21 -9.86 0.03
CA ARG A 54 1.13 -10.44 -0.11
C ARG A 54 1.85 -9.89 -1.34
N ALA A 55 1.18 -9.82 -2.49
CA ALA A 55 1.78 -9.31 -3.72
C ALA A 55 2.18 -7.82 -3.62
N VAL A 56 1.34 -6.98 -3.01
CA VAL A 56 1.61 -5.53 -2.87
C VAL A 56 2.72 -5.26 -1.86
N CYS A 57 2.74 -6.02 -0.76
CA CYS A 57 3.74 -5.90 0.31
C CYS A 57 5.03 -6.68 0.06
N ALA A 58 5.11 -7.49 -1.00
CA ALA A 58 6.33 -8.21 -1.36
C ALA A 58 7.42 -7.20 -1.78
N CYS A 59 8.53 -7.17 -1.03
CA CYS A 59 9.71 -6.40 -1.34
C CYS A 59 10.70 -7.32 -2.08
N ASP A 60 10.77 -7.21 -3.41
CA ASP A 60 11.67 -8.00 -4.26
C ASP A 60 13.12 -7.46 -4.26
N ASP A 61 13.32 -6.25 -3.72
CA ASP A 61 14.58 -5.49 -3.81
C ASP A 61 15.67 -5.94 -2.82
N ILE A 62 15.40 -6.94 -1.96
CA ILE A 62 16.43 -7.53 -1.09
C ILE A 62 17.14 -8.61 -1.90
N VAL A 63 18.02 -8.19 -2.80
CA VAL A 63 19.03 -9.07 -3.39
C VAL A 63 20.03 -9.38 -2.26
N PRO A 64 20.26 -10.64 -1.88
CA PRO A 64 21.36 -10.95 -0.96
C PRO A 64 22.66 -10.48 -1.62
N GLU A 65 23.48 -9.70 -0.90
CA GLU A 65 24.83 -9.29 -1.32
C GLU A 65 25.77 -10.51 -1.37
N GLU A 66 25.50 -11.48 -2.24
CA GLU A 66 26.40 -12.56 -2.59
C GLU A 66 26.62 -12.57 -4.11
N GLU A 67 27.33 -11.56 -4.60
CA GLU A 67 28.19 -11.64 -5.80
C GLU A 67 29.08 -10.38 -5.88
N GLN A 68 30.19 -10.37 -5.13
CA GLN A 68 31.45 -9.66 -5.45
C GLN A 68 32.63 -10.56 -5.09
#